data_AF-A0AAP8SYG8-F1
#
_entry.id   AF-A0AAP8SYG8-F1
#
_cell.length_a   1.000
_cell.length_b   1.000
_cell.length_c   1.000
_cell.angle_alpha   90.00
_cell.angle_beta   90.00
_cell.angle_gamma   90.00
#
_symmetry.space_group_name_H-M   'P 1'
#
loop_
_entity.id
_entity.type
_entity.pdbx_description
1 polymer ?
#
loop_
_entity_poly.entity_id
_entity_poly.type
_entity_poly.pdbx_seq_one_letter_code
_entity_poly.pdbx_strand_id
1 'polypeptide(L)'
;MKNVLIIGCSANKLKGCHKAIDLYTGSMFQLLKSKLAKPTDTFEVLILSAKHGLVSANSVLRDYDEKMPSRKSKALVDSYCGKHKRKASMLLSGVASKEVTLSVVLSNDYLFAFDQMFSEKSLQSKFKACYISRKHKGIGELRGRLSRIIQLELSLPSEEPTFFRSGVANTSELGYVAAGCPVGGSLCHTNSGKMSHLLVELLRTTKHRPCFLDNGLITLLNQGRRINTDWVFDQYREINKSLTGAAAKNLYVVVPDDVSSNENAVAILKKHKQDILDLNKRVEVILPIHKSANIEQHALTMMEALGFPANLRLGIPCLKKKGLDLVLPLDDIERLLALKHPTRATPLFSKVHFFGMSEATSDGKLQPRLLLAKMYGLDGAAVSLDCCRTTALFGENRMGANLADDLAAAHLKKQVVNSALFDAHNYDFEHSSTGSGQPFFTQQFYDMINEAEIFDFLCLYNEIMADNPNYQLPEFEVGEEIEAMEMAWQIIGMRPVDNYIFEKLKLMNWEKFVSEIEGLTELKGGELRFAALKRMFASNLRESGPIQLPLVL
;
A
#
# COMPACT_ATOMS: atom_id res chain seq x y z
N MET A 1 -15.28 4.20 16.06
CA MET A 1 -15.98 2.91 16.33
C MET A 1 -15.04 1.99 17.11
N LYS A 2 -15.55 1.02 17.87
CA LYS A 2 -14.71 0.05 18.61
C LYS A 2 -14.33 -1.13 17.71
N ASN A 3 -13.14 -1.70 17.91
CA ASN A 3 -12.78 -2.96 17.28
C ASN A 3 -13.65 -4.12 17.80
N VAL A 4 -13.88 -5.13 16.96
CA VAL A 4 -14.76 -6.26 17.28
C VAL A 4 -13.92 -7.43 17.79
N LEU A 5 -14.27 -7.95 18.96
CA LEU A 5 -13.66 -9.13 19.55
C LEU A 5 -14.68 -10.26 19.68
N ILE A 6 -14.42 -11.40 19.05
CA ILE A 6 -15.23 -12.61 19.18
C ILE A 6 -14.49 -13.64 20.04
N ILE A 7 -15.10 -14.04 21.16
CA ILE A 7 -14.62 -15.13 22.02
C ILE A 7 -15.70 -16.19 22.24
N GLY A 8 -15.28 -17.41 22.57
CA GLY A 8 -16.21 -18.51 22.84
C GLY A 8 -16.78 -18.44 24.25
N CYS A 9 -18.00 -18.94 24.46
CA CYS A 9 -18.53 -19.08 25.81
C CYS A 9 -17.74 -20.12 26.64
N SER A 10 -17.88 -20.09 27.97
CA SER A 10 -17.19 -21.02 28.87
C SER A 10 -18.11 -22.04 29.52
N ALA A 11 -17.54 -23.17 29.92
CA ALA A 11 -18.24 -24.16 30.75
C ALA A 11 -18.69 -23.54 32.08
N ASN A 12 -17.77 -22.86 32.78
CA ASN A 12 -18.04 -22.16 34.03
C ASN A 12 -18.93 -20.94 33.77
N LYS A 13 -20.04 -20.84 34.52
CA LYS A 13 -21.03 -19.78 34.45
C LYS A 13 -21.53 -19.40 35.84
N LEU A 14 -21.95 -18.15 36.03
CA LEU A 14 -22.75 -17.75 37.20
C LEU A 14 -24.16 -18.32 37.10
N LYS A 15 -24.77 -18.68 38.23
CA LYS A 15 -26.17 -19.13 38.26
C LYS A 15 -27.14 -17.97 38.05
N GLY A 16 -28.25 -18.20 37.34
CA GLY A 16 -29.30 -17.21 37.12
C GLY A 16 -29.13 -16.42 35.82
N CYS A 17 -29.79 -15.26 35.75
CA CYS A 17 -29.79 -14.40 34.57
C CYS A 17 -28.75 -13.27 34.71
N HIS A 18 -27.77 -13.24 33.80
CA HIS A 18 -26.69 -12.24 33.79
C HIS A 18 -26.43 -11.74 32.38
N LYS A 19 -25.80 -10.57 32.23
CA LYS A 19 -25.23 -10.18 30.92
C LYS A 19 -24.22 -11.22 30.48
N ALA A 20 -24.13 -11.50 29.19
CA ALA A 20 -23.27 -12.55 28.65
C ALA A 20 -21.80 -12.39 29.07
N ILE A 21 -21.28 -11.15 29.11
CA ILE A 21 -19.91 -10.86 29.56
C ILE A 21 -19.67 -11.17 31.05
N ASP A 22 -20.72 -11.16 31.87
CA ASP A 22 -20.67 -11.44 33.31
C ASP A 22 -21.03 -12.88 33.64
N LEU A 23 -21.92 -13.48 32.85
CA LEU A 23 -22.32 -14.87 32.98
C LEU A 23 -21.12 -15.81 32.89
N TYR A 24 -20.27 -15.64 31.86
CA TYR A 24 -19.16 -16.55 31.60
C TYR A 24 -17.92 -16.21 32.43
N THR A 25 -17.41 -17.18 33.19
CA THR A 25 -16.30 -17.00 34.14
C THR A 25 -15.06 -17.82 33.80
N GLY A 26 -14.99 -18.36 32.58
CA GLY A 26 -13.83 -19.13 32.11
C GLY A 26 -12.55 -18.29 31.94
N SER A 27 -11.43 -18.97 31.71
CA SER A 27 -10.09 -18.36 31.70
C SER A 27 -9.94 -17.20 30.70
N MET A 28 -10.58 -17.24 29.53
CA MET A 28 -10.56 -16.13 28.57
C MET A 28 -11.24 -14.87 29.12
N PHE A 29 -12.39 -15.03 29.77
CA PHE A 29 -13.12 -13.93 30.40
C PHE A 29 -12.36 -13.34 31.59
N GLN A 30 -11.75 -14.21 32.41
CA GLN A 30 -10.90 -13.77 33.51
C GLN A 30 -9.71 -12.93 33.02
N LEU A 31 -9.03 -13.36 31.94
CA LEU A 31 -7.94 -12.59 31.34
C LEU A 31 -8.42 -11.23 30.80
N LEU A 32 -9.56 -11.24 30.09
CA LEU A 32 -10.13 -10.02 29.54
C LEU A 32 -10.44 -9.00 30.65
N LYS A 33 -11.09 -9.43 31.74
CA LYS A 33 -11.43 -8.59 32.90
C LYS A 33 -10.22 -8.22 33.76
N SER A 34 -9.15 -9.02 33.75
CA SER A 34 -7.92 -8.68 34.49
C SER A 34 -7.09 -7.61 33.78
N LYS A 35 -7.28 -7.44 32.46
CA LYS A 35 -6.54 -6.48 31.63
C LYS A 35 -7.34 -5.21 31.34
N LEU A 36 -8.68 -5.30 31.39
CA LEU A 36 -9.59 -4.21 31.09
C LEU A 36 -10.64 -4.09 32.20
N ALA A 37 -10.77 -2.91 32.79
CA ALA A 37 -11.78 -2.64 33.82
C ALA A 37 -13.21 -2.88 33.30
N LYS A 38 -13.47 -2.44 32.07
CA LYS A 38 -14.74 -2.64 31.35
C LYS A 38 -14.45 -3.06 29.91
N PRO A 39 -14.40 -4.37 29.60
CA PRO A 39 -14.06 -4.85 28.26
C PRO A 39 -14.94 -4.29 27.13
N THR A 40 -16.22 -4.03 27.43
CA THR A 40 -17.19 -3.44 26.49
C THR A 40 -16.93 -1.97 26.20
N ASP A 41 -16.12 -1.26 26.99
CA ASP A 41 -15.74 0.13 26.71
C ASP A 41 -14.60 0.18 25.68
N THR A 42 -13.79 -0.88 25.61
CA THR A 42 -12.67 -1.01 24.68
C THR A 42 -13.09 -1.69 23.37
N PHE A 43 -13.83 -2.79 23.46
CA PHE A 43 -14.23 -3.60 22.30
C PHE A 43 -15.75 -3.68 22.15
N GLU A 44 -16.20 -3.86 20.91
CA GLU A 44 -17.50 -4.49 20.65
C GLU A 44 -17.32 -6.02 20.84
N VAL A 45 -17.64 -6.51 22.04
CA VAL A 45 -17.43 -7.92 22.40
C VAL A 45 -18.64 -8.76 22.00
N LEU A 46 -18.41 -9.73 21.13
CA LEU A 46 -19.39 -10.75 20.77
C LEU A 46 -18.97 -12.11 21.33
N ILE A 47 -19.93 -12.90 21.79
CA ILE A 47 -19.70 -14.22 22.37
C ILE A 47 -20.37 -15.27 21.50
N LEU A 48 -19.59 -16.24 21.02
CA LEU A 48 -20.15 -17.42 20.38
C LEU A 48 -20.59 -18.42 21.46
N SER A 49 -21.90 -18.55 21.67
CA SER A 49 -22.55 -19.41 22.66
C SER A 49 -23.04 -20.71 22.04
N ALA A 50 -22.77 -21.84 22.69
CA ALA A 50 -23.25 -23.15 22.26
C ALA A 50 -24.78 -23.29 22.20
N LYS A 51 -25.52 -22.53 23.01
CA LYS A 51 -27.00 -22.55 23.04
C LYS A 51 -27.63 -21.44 22.21
N HIS A 52 -27.01 -20.26 22.26
CA HIS A 52 -27.63 -19.02 21.76
C HIS A 52 -27.07 -18.54 20.41
N GLY A 53 -26.01 -19.15 19.89
CA GLY A 53 -25.33 -18.64 18.69
C GLY A 53 -24.41 -17.47 19.03
N LEU A 54 -24.15 -16.59 18.05
CA LEU A 54 -23.41 -15.36 18.29
C LEU A 54 -24.31 -14.32 18.98
N VAL A 55 -23.88 -13.81 20.12
CA VAL A 55 -24.62 -12.82 20.93
C VAL A 55 -23.73 -11.66 21.34
N SER A 56 -24.33 -10.50 21.66
CA SER A 56 -23.59 -9.37 22.22
C SER A 56 -23.22 -9.65 23.68
N ALA A 57 -22.09 -9.10 24.14
CA ALA A 57 -21.68 -9.10 25.54
C ALA A 57 -22.76 -8.56 26.50
N ASN A 58 -23.62 -7.66 26.02
CA ASN A 58 -24.69 -7.03 26.81
C ASN A 58 -25.99 -7.84 26.86
N SER A 59 -26.12 -8.92 26.08
CA SER A 59 -27.32 -9.76 26.08
C SER A 59 -27.50 -10.45 27.44
N VAL A 60 -28.70 -10.38 28.03
CA VAL A 60 -29.02 -11.09 29.28
C VAL A 60 -29.37 -12.54 28.96
N LEU A 61 -28.64 -13.47 29.55
CA LEU A 61 -28.76 -14.91 29.35
C LEU A 61 -28.91 -15.62 30.69
N ARG A 62 -29.68 -16.73 30.70
CA ARG A 62 -29.74 -17.67 31.82
C ARG A 62 -28.63 -18.72 31.69
N ASP A 63 -28.12 -19.23 32.80
CA ASP A 63 -27.21 -20.36 32.81
C ASP A 63 -27.77 -21.61 32.09
N TYR A 64 -26.85 -22.41 31.52
CA TYR A 64 -27.14 -23.60 30.73
C TYR A 64 -25.89 -24.50 30.63
N ASP A 65 -26.10 -25.79 30.34
CA ASP A 65 -25.02 -26.80 30.26
C ASP A 65 -24.72 -27.31 28.86
N GLU A 66 -25.47 -26.86 27.84
CA GLU A 66 -25.25 -27.18 26.43
C GLU A 66 -23.80 -26.83 26.00
N LYS A 67 -23.15 -27.80 25.36
CA LYS A 67 -21.78 -27.69 24.85
C LYS A 67 -21.80 -27.53 23.34
N MET A 68 -20.80 -26.83 22.79
CA MET A 68 -20.63 -26.71 21.35
C MET A 68 -20.49 -28.12 20.75
N PRO A 69 -21.20 -28.44 19.65
CA PRO A 69 -21.02 -29.70 18.95
C PRO A 69 -19.55 -29.94 18.61
N SER A 70 -19.09 -31.18 18.85
CA SER A 70 -17.72 -31.56 18.51
C SER A 70 -17.49 -31.40 17.02
N ARG A 71 -16.36 -30.80 16.61
CA ARG A 71 -15.99 -30.70 15.19
C ARG A 71 -15.87 -32.04 14.47
N LYS A 72 -15.80 -33.15 15.22
CA LYS A 72 -15.81 -34.51 14.68
C LYS A 72 -17.20 -34.97 14.20
N SER A 73 -18.28 -34.30 14.61
CA SER A 73 -19.65 -34.63 14.22
C SER A 73 -20.23 -33.56 13.30
N LYS A 74 -19.97 -33.70 11.99
CA LYS A 74 -20.35 -32.71 10.98
C LYS A 74 -21.85 -32.43 10.99
N ALA A 75 -22.70 -33.45 11.07
CA ALA A 75 -24.15 -33.29 11.08
C ALA A 75 -24.67 -32.43 12.26
N LEU A 76 -24.09 -32.58 13.45
CA LEU A 76 -24.46 -31.77 14.61
C LEU A 76 -24.00 -30.32 14.46
N VAL A 77 -22.81 -30.10 13.90
CA VAL A 77 -22.33 -28.75 13.58
C VAL A 77 -23.20 -28.09 12.52
N ASP A 78 -23.58 -28.82 11.46
CA ASP A 78 -24.43 -28.30 10.39
C ASP A 78 -25.82 -27.91 10.91
N SER A 79 -26.40 -28.74 11.78
CA SER A 79 -27.67 -28.43 12.47
C SER A 79 -27.55 -27.15 13.32
N TYR A 80 -26.50 -27.04 14.12
CA TYR A 80 -26.22 -25.83 14.91
C TYR A 80 -26.05 -24.59 14.01
N CYS A 81 -25.28 -24.70 12.93
CA CYS A 81 -25.05 -23.60 12.00
C CYS A 81 -26.34 -23.20 11.28
N GLY A 82 -27.16 -24.16 10.83
CA GLY A 82 -28.46 -23.89 10.21
C GLY A 82 -29.39 -23.09 11.12
N LYS A 83 -29.38 -23.39 12.43
CA LYS A 83 -30.18 -22.69 13.44
C LYS A 83 -29.68 -21.27 13.72
N HIS A 84 -28.38 -21.04 13.75
CA HIS A 84 -27.80 -19.80 14.29
C HIS A 84 -27.21 -18.83 13.25
N LYS A 85 -26.86 -19.30 12.05
CA LYS A 85 -26.12 -18.53 11.04
C LYS A 85 -26.81 -17.22 10.65
N ARG A 86 -28.13 -17.23 10.40
CA ARG A 86 -28.86 -16.02 9.99
C ARG A 86 -28.76 -14.90 11.04
N LYS A 87 -29.01 -15.23 12.32
CA LYS A 87 -28.93 -14.27 13.43
C LYS A 87 -27.50 -13.78 13.64
N ALA A 88 -26.52 -14.70 13.56
CA ALA A 88 -25.11 -14.35 13.68
C ALA A 88 -24.65 -13.39 12.56
N SER A 89 -25.09 -13.63 11.32
CA SER A 89 -24.79 -12.74 10.18
C SER A 89 -25.41 -11.36 10.30
N MET A 90 -26.65 -11.25 10.81
CA MET A 90 -27.29 -9.96 11.07
C MET A 90 -26.52 -9.18 12.14
N LEU A 91 -26.20 -9.82 13.28
CA LEU A 91 -25.47 -9.18 14.36
C LEU A 91 -24.08 -8.72 13.91
N LEU A 92 -23.32 -9.60 13.23
CA LEU A 92 -21.97 -9.26 12.79
C LEU A 92 -21.97 -8.15 11.73
N SER A 93 -22.97 -8.11 10.85
CA SER A 93 -23.08 -7.04 9.85
C SER A 93 -23.46 -5.69 10.48
N GLY A 94 -24.20 -5.68 11.60
CA GLY A 94 -24.55 -4.47 12.33
C GLY A 94 -23.35 -3.78 13.03
N VAL A 95 -22.23 -4.49 13.20
CA VAL A 95 -21.00 -3.97 13.82
C VAL A 95 -19.82 -3.89 12.84
N ALA A 96 -20.03 -4.25 11.58
CA ALA A 96 -18.97 -4.29 10.58
C ALA A 96 -18.76 -2.93 9.92
N SER A 97 -17.49 -2.55 9.74
CA SER A 97 -17.08 -1.32 9.05
C SER A 97 -15.66 -1.45 8.51
N LYS A 98 -15.36 -0.72 7.42
CA LYS A 98 -14.01 -0.61 6.84
C LYS A 98 -13.01 0.17 7.69
N GLU A 99 -13.45 0.70 8.82
CA GLU A 99 -12.59 1.32 9.83
C GLU A 99 -12.29 0.36 11.00
N VAL A 100 -13.00 -0.76 11.09
CA VAL A 100 -13.01 -1.65 12.25
C VAL A 100 -12.23 -2.93 11.95
N THR A 101 -11.41 -3.35 12.92
CA THR A 101 -10.72 -4.64 12.90
C THR A 101 -11.55 -5.72 13.60
N LEU A 102 -11.65 -6.89 12.98
CA LEU A 102 -12.25 -8.08 13.56
C LEU A 102 -11.17 -9.01 14.12
N SER A 103 -11.24 -9.36 15.41
CA SER A 103 -10.39 -10.36 16.06
C SER A 103 -11.22 -11.53 16.58
N VAL A 104 -10.91 -12.77 16.16
CA VAL A 104 -11.64 -13.99 16.52
C VAL A 104 -10.73 -14.94 17.28
N VAL A 105 -11.04 -15.21 18.55
CA VAL A 105 -10.26 -16.07 19.45
C VAL A 105 -11.16 -17.17 20.02
N LEU A 106 -11.26 -18.28 19.28
CA LEU A 106 -12.16 -19.39 19.56
C LEU A 106 -11.38 -20.69 19.75
N SER A 107 -11.89 -21.58 20.62
CA SER A 107 -11.39 -22.96 20.71
C SER A 107 -11.81 -23.78 19.49
N ASN A 108 -11.10 -24.86 19.19
CA ASN A 108 -11.25 -25.62 17.95
C ASN A 108 -12.70 -26.00 17.55
N ASP A 109 -13.56 -26.40 18.49
CA ASP A 109 -14.96 -26.76 18.15
C ASP A 109 -15.81 -25.51 17.82
N TYR A 110 -15.59 -24.41 18.55
CA TYR A 110 -16.23 -23.13 18.27
C TYR A 110 -15.72 -22.51 16.96
N LEU A 111 -14.42 -22.61 16.71
CA LEU A 111 -13.78 -22.13 15.50
C LEU A 111 -14.31 -22.87 14.27
N PHE A 112 -14.44 -24.20 14.37
CA PHE A 112 -15.02 -25.00 13.29
C PHE A 112 -16.46 -24.60 12.97
N ALA A 113 -17.31 -24.39 13.99
CA ALA A 113 -18.66 -23.88 13.79
C ALA A 113 -18.66 -22.46 13.18
N PHE A 114 -17.75 -21.58 13.62
CA PHE A 114 -17.60 -20.24 13.06
C PHE A 114 -17.27 -20.27 11.57
N ASP A 115 -16.39 -21.17 11.13
CA ASP A 115 -16.01 -21.31 9.72
C ASP A 115 -17.14 -21.81 8.83
N GLN A 116 -18.05 -22.64 9.36
CA GLN A 116 -19.25 -23.06 8.63
C GLN A 116 -20.27 -21.91 8.50
N MET A 117 -20.26 -20.97 9.45
CA MET A 117 -21.13 -19.80 9.41
C MET A 117 -20.56 -18.68 8.53
N PHE A 118 -19.25 -18.46 8.53
CA PHE A 118 -18.61 -17.31 7.89
C PHE A 118 -17.40 -17.70 7.04
N SER A 119 -17.37 -17.22 5.80
CA SER A 119 -16.17 -17.36 4.96
C SER A 119 -15.21 -16.19 5.21
N GLU A 120 -13.90 -16.44 5.21
CA GLU A 120 -12.91 -15.39 5.42
C GLU A 120 -13.02 -14.25 4.39
N LYS A 121 -13.29 -14.58 3.12
CA LYS A 121 -13.52 -13.60 2.04
C LYS A 121 -14.67 -12.66 2.38
N SER A 122 -15.77 -13.17 2.95
CA SER A 122 -16.93 -12.35 3.34
C SER A 122 -16.66 -11.45 4.53
N LEU A 123 -15.73 -11.83 5.41
CA LEU A 123 -15.32 -11.01 6.54
C LEU A 123 -14.37 -9.90 6.08
N GLN A 124 -13.36 -10.25 5.28
CA GLN A 124 -12.41 -9.30 4.71
C GLN A 124 -13.08 -8.24 3.83
N SER A 125 -14.21 -8.56 3.18
CA SER A 125 -14.96 -7.57 2.41
C SER A 125 -15.68 -6.55 3.30
N LYS A 126 -15.91 -6.83 4.59
CA LYS A 126 -16.69 -5.97 5.50
C LYS A 126 -15.85 -5.22 6.53
N PHE A 127 -14.73 -5.79 6.95
CA PHE A 127 -13.83 -5.20 7.96
C PHE A 127 -12.59 -4.57 7.31
N LYS A 128 -11.91 -3.69 8.07
CA LYS A 128 -10.58 -3.15 7.70
C LYS A 128 -9.55 -4.27 7.62
N ALA A 129 -9.51 -5.09 8.68
CA ALA A 129 -8.62 -6.23 8.83
C ALA A 129 -9.33 -7.34 9.61
N CYS A 130 -8.89 -8.58 9.42
CA CYS A 130 -9.44 -9.74 10.11
C CYS A 130 -8.29 -10.60 10.65
N TYR A 131 -8.25 -10.80 11.96
CA TYR A 131 -7.43 -11.80 12.62
C TYR A 131 -8.32 -12.93 13.12
N ILE A 132 -8.01 -14.16 12.74
CA ILE A 132 -8.66 -15.36 13.24
C ILE A 132 -7.59 -16.27 13.82
N SER A 133 -7.72 -16.61 15.09
CA SER A 133 -6.76 -17.45 15.81
C SER A 133 -6.85 -18.91 15.33
N ARG A 134 -6.08 -19.25 14.30
CA ARG A 134 -5.99 -20.60 13.71
C ARG A 134 -4.93 -21.49 14.37
N LYS A 135 -5.11 -22.81 14.27
CA LYS A 135 -4.12 -23.85 14.63
C LYS A 135 -3.47 -23.71 16.02
N HIS A 136 -4.21 -23.18 17.00
CA HIS A 136 -3.73 -23.07 18.36
C HIS A 136 -3.62 -24.46 19.03
N LYS A 137 -2.58 -24.70 19.83
CA LYS A 137 -2.33 -25.98 20.53
C LYS A 137 -3.17 -26.13 21.81
N GLY A 138 -3.67 -25.02 22.37
CA GLY A 138 -4.49 -25.06 23.58
C GLY A 138 -4.87 -23.69 24.12
N ILE A 139 -5.43 -23.67 25.33
CA ILE A 139 -5.93 -22.45 25.96
C ILE A 139 -4.83 -21.44 26.32
N GLY A 140 -3.62 -21.91 26.65
CA GLY A 140 -2.48 -21.03 26.94
C GLY A 140 -2.11 -20.15 25.73
N GLU A 141 -2.13 -20.72 24.54
CA GLU A 141 -1.86 -20.00 23.30
C GLU A 141 -2.97 -19.00 22.95
N LEU A 142 -4.24 -19.40 23.11
CA LEU A 142 -5.39 -18.50 22.94
C LEU A 142 -5.32 -17.30 23.89
N ARG A 143 -4.95 -17.53 25.15
CA ARG A 143 -4.72 -16.46 26.14
C ARG A 143 -3.59 -15.54 25.71
N GLY A 144 -2.47 -16.09 25.22
CA GLY A 144 -1.35 -15.30 24.71
C GLY A 144 -1.75 -14.42 23.51
N ARG A 145 -2.54 -14.96 22.57
CA ARG A 145 -3.06 -14.22 21.42
C ARG A 145 -4.06 -13.14 21.83
N LEU A 146 -5.00 -13.44 22.73
CA LEU A 146 -5.91 -12.44 23.29
C LEU A 146 -5.16 -11.32 24.03
N SER A 147 -4.14 -11.66 24.82
CA SER A 147 -3.33 -10.65 25.51
C SER A 147 -2.65 -9.69 24.54
N ARG A 148 -2.19 -10.19 23.38
CA ARG A 148 -1.61 -9.36 22.31
C ARG A 148 -2.63 -8.47 21.63
N ILE A 149 -3.84 -8.98 21.36
CA ILE A 149 -4.95 -8.17 20.82
C ILE A 149 -5.30 -7.03 21.77
N ILE A 150 -5.44 -7.33 23.08
CA ILE A 150 -5.73 -6.30 24.09
C ILE A 150 -4.59 -5.28 24.14
N GLN A 151 -3.34 -5.72 24.14
CA GLN A 151 -2.19 -4.81 24.16
C GLN A 151 -2.19 -3.89 22.94
N LEU A 152 -2.44 -4.43 21.74
CA LEU A 152 -2.50 -3.65 20.52
C LEU A 152 -3.59 -2.56 20.58
N GLU A 153 -4.75 -2.87 21.14
CA GLU A 153 -5.86 -1.92 21.29
C GLU A 153 -5.54 -0.78 22.29
N LEU A 154 -4.67 -1.06 23.27
CA LEU A 154 -4.26 -0.10 24.30
C LEU A 154 -3.00 0.70 23.89
N SER A 155 -2.31 0.30 22.82
CA SER A 155 -1.10 0.96 22.34
C SER A 155 -1.42 2.28 21.62
N LEU A 156 -0.46 3.19 21.64
CA LEU A 156 -0.50 4.42 20.84
C LEU A 156 -0.52 4.12 19.33
N PRO A 157 -0.94 5.08 18.48
CA PRO A 157 -0.87 4.94 17.03
C PRO A 157 0.52 4.50 16.60
N SER A 158 0.62 3.40 15.84
CA SER A 158 1.91 2.90 15.39
C SER A 158 2.44 3.71 14.23
N GLU A 159 3.77 3.81 14.14
CA GLU A 159 4.43 4.32 12.96
C GLU A 159 4.13 3.45 11.73
N GLU A 160 4.13 4.08 10.55
CA GLU A 160 3.94 3.42 9.26
C GLU A 160 5.17 2.58 8.90
N PRO A 161 4.98 1.43 8.23
CA PRO A 161 6.09 0.57 7.83
C PRO A 161 6.92 1.22 6.71
N THR A 162 8.16 0.75 6.56
CA THR A 162 9.02 1.18 5.45
C THR A 162 8.57 0.53 4.13
N PHE A 163 8.00 1.32 3.23
CA PHE A 163 7.69 0.90 1.86
C PHE A 163 8.85 1.24 0.92
N PHE A 164 9.53 0.22 0.41
CA PHE A 164 10.56 0.43 -0.61
C PHE A 164 9.92 0.57 -2.00
N ARG A 165 10.28 1.64 -2.71
CA ARG A 165 10.09 1.79 -4.16
C ARG A 165 11.12 0.90 -4.88
N SER A 166 10.95 -0.41 -4.72
CA SER A 166 11.88 -1.42 -5.21
C SER A 166 11.70 -1.68 -6.70
N GLY A 167 12.78 -2.10 -7.36
CA GLY A 167 12.80 -2.36 -8.80
C GLY A 167 13.38 -1.22 -9.64
N VAL A 168 14.07 -0.28 -9.00
CA VAL A 168 14.86 0.75 -9.69
C VAL A 168 15.93 0.06 -10.53
N ALA A 169 15.73 0.09 -11.84
CA ALA A 169 16.57 -0.57 -12.83
C ALA A 169 17.13 0.39 -13.89
N ASN A 170 16.72 1.66 -13.88
CA ASN A 170 17.22 2.70 -14.78
C ASN A 170 17.22 4.09 -14.10
N THR A 171 17.87 5.06 -14.74
CA THR A 171 18.04 6.42 -14.20
C THR A 171 16.74 7.20 -14.07
N SER A 172 15.73 6.95 -14.93
CA SER A 172 14.44 7.63 -14.83
C SER A 172 13.71 7.31 -13.51
N GLU A 173 13.97 6.13 -12.94
CA GLU A 173 13.38 5.70 -11.67
C GLU A 173 14.04 6.35 -10.45
N LEU A 174 15.12 7.12 -10.63
CA LEU A 174 15.65 8.00 -9.59
C LEU A 174 14.68 9.15 -9.23
N GLY A 175 13.57 9.31 -9.98
CA GLY A 175 12.47 10.19 -9.57
C GLY A 175 11.93 9.85 -8.18
N TYR A 176 11.96 8.58 -7.76
CA TYR A 176 11.62 8.19 -6.38
C TYR A 176 12.60 8.74 -5.35
N VAL A 177 13.89 8.77 -5.69
CA VAL A 177 14.93 9.35 -4.82
C VAL A 177 14.69 10.85 -4.68
N ALA A 178 14.40 11.53 -5.80
CA ALA A 178 14.08 12.95 -5.81
C ALA A 178 12.77 13.29 -5.06
N ALA A 179 11.87 12.32 -4.92
CA ALA A 179 10.67 12.40 -4.08
C ALA A 179 10.92 12.07 -2.60
N GLY A 180 12.15 11.73 -2.21
CA GLY A 180 12.49 11.37 -0.82
C GLY A 180 11.98 9.97 -0.41
N CYS A 181 11.65 9.09 -1.35
CA CYS A 181 11.17 7.75 -1.02
C CYS A 181 12.32 6.82 -0.60
N PRO A 182 12.09 5.84 0.29
CA PRO A 182 12.94 4.65 0.39
C PRO A 182 12.92 3.91 -0.96
N VAL A 183 14.09 3.53 -1.48
CA VAL A 183 14.23 2.92 -2.81
C VAL A 183 14.80 1.52 -2.72
N GLY A 184 14.61 0.73 -3.77
CA GLY A 184 15.28 -0.57 -3.87
C GLY A 184 15.69 -0.96 -5.28
N GLY A 185 16.83 -1.64 -5.38
CA GLY A 185 17.35 -2.22 -6.62
C GLY A 185 17.55 -3.73 -6.50
N SER A 186 18.12 -4.33 -7.54
CA SER A 186 18.50 -5.75 -7.55
C SER A 186 19.87 -5.93 -8.19
N LEU A 187 20.70 -6.79 -7.61
CA LEU A 187 22.02 -7.15 -8.16
C LEU A 187 21.94 -7.72 -9.59
N CYS A 188 20.79 -8.24 -10.02
CA CYS A 188 20.58 -8.70 -11.40
C CYS A 188 20.55 -7.54 -12.42
N HIS A 189 20.15 -6.34 -11.98
CA HIS A 189 20.04 -5.14 -12.80
C HIS A 189 21.22 -4.19 -12.57
N THR A 190 21.65 -4.02 -11.32
CA THR A 190 22.67 -3.05 -10.90
C THR A 190 23.70 -3.71 -9.98
N ASN A 191 24.96 -3.80 -10.43
CA ASN A 191 26.06 -4.39 -9.68
C ASN A 191 27.39 -3.72 -10.06
N SER A 192 28.53 -4.17 -9.50
CA SER A 192 29.82 -3.52 -9.78
C SER A 192 30.25 -3.59 -11.25
N GLY A 193 29.76 -4.57 -12.02
CA GLY A 193 30.05 -4.72 -13.46
C GLY A 193 28.94 -4.23 -14.40
N LYS A 194 27.74 -3.91 -13.90
CA LYS A 194 26.57 -3.58 -14.71
C LYS A 194 25.79 -2.41 -14.11
N MET A 195 25.61 -1.34 -14.90
CA MET A 195 24.92 -0.12 -14.46
C MET A 195 25.46 0.42 -13.13
N SER A 196 26.79 0.42 -12.98
CA SER A 196 27.48 0.81 -11.74
C SER A 196 27.17 2.24 -11.30
N HIS A 197 26.99 3.18 -12.25
CA HIS A 197 26.54 4.55 -11.95
C HIS A 197 25.20 4.56 -11.20
N LEU A 198 24.24 3.73 -11.62
CA LEU A 198 22.93 3.63 -10.97
C LEU A 198 23.06 3.02 -9.58
N LEU A 199 23.92 2.01 -9.41
CA LEU A 199 24.24 1.46 -8.09
C LEU A 199 24.80 2.54 -7.17
N VAL A 200 25.72 3.39 -7.65
CA VAL A 200 26.27 4.50 -6.85
C VAL A 200 25.17 5.48 -6.43
N GLU A 201 24.24 5.85 -7.32
CA GLU A 201 23.13 6.73 -6.96
C GLU A 201 22.18 6.09 -5.95
N LEU A 202 21.84 4.81 -6.11
CA LEU A 202 21.06 4.07 -5.13
C LEU A 202 21.75 4.06 -3.76
N LEU A 203 23.06 3.78 -3.72
CA LEU A 203 23.83 3.76 -2.48
C LEU A 203 23.96 5.14 -1.85
N ARG A 204 23.99 6.24 -2.61
CA ARG A 204 23.99 7.60 -2.05
C ARG A 204 22.74 7.88 -1.21
N THR A 205 21.60 7.27 -1.53
CA THR A 205 20.36 7.43 -0.75
C THR A 205 20.51 6.97 0.70
N THR A 206 21.40 6.00 0.96
CA THR A 206 21.66 5.46 2.30
C THR A 206 22.19 6.49 3.28
N LYS A 207 22.70 7.64 2.82
CA LYS A 207 23.08 8.76 3.68
C LYS A 207 21.91 9.35 4.47
N HIS A 208 20.68 9.23 3.94
CA HIS A 208 19.51 9.91 4.49
C HIS A 208 18.28 9.00 4.61
N ARG A 209 18.20 7.91 3.85
CA ARG A 209 17.00 7.08 3.72
C ARG A 209 17.38 5.59 3.59
N PRO A 210 16.48 4.66 3.96
CA PRO A 210 16.67 3.24 3.68
C PRO A 210 16.79 2.92 2.18
N CYS A 211 17.73 2.04 1.84
CA CYS A 211 17.91 1.47 0.50
C CYS A 211 17.88 -0.06 0.58
N PHE A 212 17.07 -0.69 -0.26
CA PHE A 212 16.96 -2.14 -0.36
C PHE A 212 17.72 -2.68 -1.57
N LEU A 213 18.46 -3.76 -1.41
CA LEU A 213 19.20 -4.41 -2.49
C LEU A 213 18.93 -5.92 -2.51
N ASP A 214 18.02 -6.30 -3.39
CA ASP A 214 17.71 -7.70 -3.65
C ASP A 214 18.88 -8.40 -4.35
N ASN A 215 19.02 -9.70 -4.08
CA ASN A 215 20.02 -10.55 -4.72
C ASN A 215 19.58 -11.01 -6.14
N GLY A 216 18.31 -10.81 -6.50
CA GLY A 216 17.78 -11.09 -7.84
C GLY A 216 17.34 -12.54 -8.06
N LEU A 217 17.19 -13.33 -6.99
CA LEU A 217 16.76 -14.73 -7.03
C LEU A 217 15.51 -14.94 -7.90
N ILE A 218 14.47 -14.13 -7.71
CA ILE A 218 13.21 -14.26 -8.46
C ILE A 218 13.40 -13.96 -9.95
N THR A 219 14.28 -13.02 -10.31
CA THR A 219 14.59 -12.70 -11.71
C THR A 219 15.34 -13.85 -12.37
N LEU A 220 16.35 -14.41 -11.69
CA LEU A 220 17.13 -15.55 -12.18
C LEU A 220 16.28 -16.81 -12.33
N LEU A 221 15.38 -17.09 -11.37
CA LEU A 221 14.45 -18.22 -11.44
C LEU A 221 13.54 -18.13 -12.68
N ASN A 222 13.08 -16.92 -13.06
CA ASN A 222 12.27 -16.75 -14.27
C ASN A 222 13.05 -17.00 -15.56
N GLN A 223 14.38 -16.87 -15.50
CA GLN A 223 15.28 -17.15 -16.62
C GLN A 223 15.77 -18.61 -16.60
N GLY A 224 15.28 -19.45 -15.69
CA GLY A 224 15.76 -20.82 -15.50
C GLY A 224 17.18 -20.92 -14.98
N ARG A 225 17.72 -19.85 -14.38
CA ARG A 225 19.09 -19.77 -13.86
C ARG A 225 19.12 -19.92 -12.35
N ARG A 226 20.21 -20.51 -11.84
CA ARG A 226 20.48 -20.58 -10.40
C ARG A 226 21.26 -19.34 -9.94
N ILE A 227 21.05 -18.97 -8.69
CA ILE A 227 21.81 -17.88 -8.05
C ILE A 227 23.22 -18.36 -7.71
N ASN A 228 24.23 -17.53 -7.98
CA ASN A 228 25.59 -17.75 -7.51
C ASN A 228 25.76 -17.04 -6.16
N THR A 229 25.76 -17.82 -5.07
CA THR A 229 25.81 -17.27 -3.71
C THR A 229 27.14 -16.60 -3.40
N ASP A 230 28.27 -17.16 -3.88
CA ASP A 230 29.61 -16.59 -3.67
C ASP A 230 29.68 -15.18 -4.28
N TRP A 231 29.25 -15.05 -5.53
CA TRP A 231 29.22 -13.77 -6.22
C TRP A 231 28.32 -12.74 -5.52
N VAL A 232 27.15 -13.15 -5.01
CA VAL A 232 26.25 -12.24 -4.26
C VAL A 232 26.93 -11.70 -3.01
N PHE A 233 27.59 -12.56 -2.23
CA PHE A 233 28.29 -12.12 -1.02
C PHE A 233 29.54 -11.28 -1.34
N ASP A 234 30.25 -11.55 -2.44
CA ASP A 234 31.32 -10.68 -2.93
C ASP A 234 30.82 -9.26 -3.21
N GLN A 235 29.72 -9.13 -3.95
CA GLN A 235 29.08 -7.84 -4.23
C GLN A 235 28.68 -7.12 -2.94
N TYR A 236 28.04 -7.82 -1.99
CA TYR A 236 27.65 -7.21 -0.72
C TYR A 236 28.85 -6.76 0.12
N ARG A 237 29.96 -7.50 0.09
CA ARG A 237 31.20 -7.10 0.78
C ARG A 237 31.80 -5.84 0.17
N GLU A 238 31.87 -5.75 -1.15
CA GLU A 238 32.36 -4.55 -1.87
C GLU A 238 31.50 -3.33 -1.54
N ILE A 239 30.17 -3.47 -1.60
CA ILE A 239 29.21 -2.42 -1.29
C ILE A 239 29.34 -1.97 0.17
N ASN A 240 29.39 -2.90 1.13
CA ASN A 240 29.49 -2.54 2.54
C ASN A 240 30.82 -1.82 2.86
N LYS A 241 31.91 -2.14 2.15
CA LYS A 241 33.21 -1.45 2.30
C LYS A 241 33.17 -0.02 1.79
N SER A 242 32.34 0.29 0.79
CA SER A 242 32.23 1.65 0.24
C SER A 242 31.35 2.60 1.07
N LEU A 243 30.56 2.06 2.01
CA LEU A 243 29.66 2.84 2.86
C LEU A 243 30.28 3.22 4.21
N THR A 244 29.93 4.40 4.71
CA THR A 244 30.22 4.80 6.10
C THR A 244 29.40 3.96 7.08
N GLY A 245 29.79 3.93 8.36
CA GLY A 245 29.05 3.20 9.40
C GLY A 245 27.58 3.63 9.54
N ALA A 246 27.29 4.93 9.38
CA ALA A 246 25.92 5.46 9.44
C ALA A 246 25.11 5.08 8.19
N ALA A 247 25.72 5.22 7.00
CA ALA A 247 25.07 4.86 5.73
C ALA A 247 24.79 3.35 5.64
N ALA A 248 25.70 2.51 6.10
CA ALA A 248 25.55 1.05 6.08
C ALA A 248 24.28 0.57 6.83
N LYS A 249 23.89 1.23 7.93
CA LYS A 249 22.69 0.87 8.71
C LYS A 249 21.39 1.07 7.92
N ASN A 250 21.42 1.91 6.88
CA ASN A 250 20.28 2.15 6.00
C ASN A 250 20.27 1.20 4.79
N LEU A 251 21.28 0.33 4.63
CA LEU A 251 21.30 -0.67 3.56
C LEU A 251 20.62 -1.96 4.04
N TYR A 252 19.66 -2.44 3.25
CA TYR A 252 18.94 -3.68 3.48
C TYR A 252 19.36 -4.68 2.40
N VAL A 253 19.85 -5.85 2.80
CA VAL A 253 20.30 -6.90 1.87
C VAL A 253 19.61 -8.21 2.16
N VAL A 254 19.42 -9.03 1.12
CA VAL A 254 18.72 -10.30 1.22
C VAL A 254 19.70 -11.45 1.13
N VAL A 255 19.73 -12.31 2.16
CA VAL A 255 20.52 -13.55 2.12
C VAL A 255 20.06 -14.39 0.91
N PRO A 256 20.95 -14.75 -0.02
CA PRO A 256 20.59 -15.63 -1.13
C PRO A 256 20.18 -17.00 -0.58
N ASP A 257 19.13 -17.57 -1.16
CA ASP A 257 18.50 -18.79 -0.66
C ASP A 257 18.04 -19.72 -1.80
N ASP A 258 17.60 -20.93 -1.46
CA ASP A 258 16.97 -21.89 -2.35
C ASP A 258 15.47 -22.04 -2.03
N VAL A 259 14.63 -21.50 -2.91
CA VAL A 259 13.16 -21.56 -2.76
C VAL A 259 12.60 -22.99 -2.85
N SER A 260 13.40 -23.94 -3.33
CA SER A 260 12.99 -25.31 -3.64
C SER A 260 13.52 -26.36 -2.66
N SER A 261 14.53 -26.05 -1.84
CA SER A 261 15.09 -26.97 -0.86
C SER A 261 15.45 -26.28 0.45
N ASN A 262 14.74 -26.66 1.52
CA ASN A 262 15.02 -26.19 2.88
C ASN A 262 16.39 -26.66 3.39
N GLU A 263 16.87 -27.82 2.92
CA GLU A 263 18.20 -28.34 3.27
C GLU A 263 19.31 -27.52 2.61
N ASN A 264 19.15 -27.20 1.31
CA ASN A 264 20.11 -26.38 0.61
C ASN A 264 20.14 -24.95 1.17
N ALA A 265 18.98 -24.40 1.55
CA ALA A 265 18.89 -23.13 2.28
C ALA A 265 19.80 -23.11 3.51
N VAL A 266 19.72 -24.14 4.36
CA VAL A 266 20.57 -24.28 5.54
C VAL A 266 22.05 -24.48 5.16
N ALA A 267 22.34 -25.22 4.08
CA ALA A 267 23.71 -25.41 3.59
C ALA A 267 24.35 -24.09 3.13
N ILE A 268 23.60 -23.23 2.44
CA ILE A 268 24.03 -21.88 2.05
C ILE A 268 24.38 -21.05 3.28
N LEU A 269 23.53 -21.06 4.32
CA LEU A 269 23.82 -20.36 5.58
C LEU A 269 25.09 -20.85 6.26
N LYS A 270 25.31 -22.17 6.28
CA LYS A 270 26.53 -22.77 6.86
C LYS A 270 27.77 -22.35 6.08
N LYS A 271 27.71 -22.39 4.75
CA LYS A 271 28.81 -21.99 3.85
C LYS A 271 29.18 -20.51 4.06
N HIS A 272 28.19 -19.63 4.14
CA HIS A 272 28.39 -18.17 4.19
C HIS A 272 28.20 -17.56 5.58
N LYS A 273 28.31 -18.36 6.64
CA LYS A 273 28.05 -17.93 8.01
C LYS A 273 28.80 -16.65 8.37
N GLN A 274 30.11 -16.63 8.10
CA GLN A 274 30.96 -15.49 8.46
C GLN A 274 30.58 -14.23 7.68
N ASP A 275 30.31 -14.36 6.37
CA ASP A 275 29.86 -13.25 5.52
C ASP A 275 28.57 -12.62 6.05
N ILE A 276 27.59 -13.46 6.40
CA ILE A 276 26.31 -13.02 6.95
C ILE A 276 26.49 -12.31 8.29
N LEU A 277 27.30 -12.89 9.19
CA LEU A 277 27.54 -12.29 10.51
C LEU A 277 28.29 -10.96 10.42
N ASP A 278 29.24 -10.83 9.50
CA ASP A 278 29.99 -9.58 9.30
C ASP A 278 29.15 -8.51 8.63
N LEU A 279 28.27 -8.87 7.69
CA LEU A 279 27.26 -7.95 7.15
C LEU A 279 26.31 -7.48 8.24
N ASN A 280 25.76 -8.39 9.04
CA ASN A 280 24.74 -8.09 10.07
C ASN A 280 25.26 -7.17 11.20
N LYS A 281 26.58 -6.97 11.32
CA LYS A 281 27.16 -5.96 12.23
C LYS A 281 26.96 -4.52 11.74
N ARG A 282 26.75 -4.32 10.43
CA ARG A 282 26.77 -3.00 9.79
C ARG A 282 25.50 -2.68 9.00
N VAL A 283 24.86 -3.68 8.40
CA VAL A 283 23.70 -3.54 7.51
C VAL A 283 22.49 -4.32 8.02
N GLU A 284 21.29 -4.01 7.52
CA GLU A 284 20.08 -4.77 7.80
C GLU A 284 20.05 -6.03 6.93
N VAL A 285 20.35 -7.18 7.52
CA VAL A 285 20.34 -8.46 6.81
C VAL A 285 18.97 -9.13 6.96
N ILE A 286 18.34 -9.41 5.82
CA ILE A 286 17.05 -10.09 5.73
C ILE A 286 17.29 -11.56 5.46
N LEU A 287 16.78 -12.42 6.34
CA LEU A 287 16.82 -13.88 6.21
C LEU A 287 15.47 -14.40 5.69
N PRO A 288 15.35 -14.79 4.41
CA PRO A 288 14.14 -15.43 3.90
C PRO A 288 13.87 -16.74 4.63
N ILE A 289 12.61 -17.00 4.97
CA ILE A 289 12.17 -18.31 5.44
C ILE A 289 11.03 -18.79 4.54
N HIS A 290 11.29 -19.84 3.76
CA HIS A 290 10.32 -20.40 2.83
C HIS A 290 9.41 -21.44 3.49
N LYS A 291 8.35 -21.84 2.77
CA LYS A 291 7.44 -22.91 3.19
C LYS A 291 8.24 -24.16 3.54
N SER A 292 7.84 -24.82 4.63
CA SER A 292 8.39 -26.11 5.05
C SER A 292 7.31 -26.90 5.78
N ALA A 293 7.50 -28.21 5.95
CA ALA A 293 6.57 -29.05 6.69
C ALA A 293 6.44 -28.63 8.17
N ASN A 294 7.53 -28.10 8.75
CA ASN A 294 7.55 -27.54 10.09
C ASN A 294 8.33 -26.22 10.09
N ILE A 295 7.59 -25.12 9.89
CA ILE A 295 8.15 -23.77 9.76
C ILE A 295 8.91 -23.31 11.01
N GLU A 296 8.45 -23.72 12.21
CA GLU A 296 9.09 -23.39 13.49
C GLU A 296 10.48 -24.03 13.57
N GLN A 297 10.56 -25.33 13.29
CA GLN A 297 11.82 -26.06 13.32
C GLN A 297 12.78 -25.59 12.25
N HIS A 298 12.30 -25.36 11.02
CA HIS A 298 13.14 -24.88 9.94
C HIS A 298 13.79 -23.53 10.28
N ALA A 299 13.02 -22.58 10.81
CA ALA A 299 13.54 -21.29 11.26
C ALA A 299 14.59 -21.42 12.37
N LEU A 300 14.35 -22.30 13.36
CA LEU A 300 15.31 -22.57 14.43
C LEU A 300 16.61 -23.17 13.88
N THR A 301 16.53 -24.13 12.96
CA THR A 301 17.71 -24.73 12.31
C THR A 301 18.51 -23.70 11.51
N MET A 302 17.84 -22.79 10.79
CA MET A 302 18.50 -21.69 10.07
C MET A 302 19.21 -20.72 11.02
N MET A 303 18.54 -20.33 12.11
CA MET A 303 19.12 -19.44 13.12
C MET A 303 20.28 -20.11 13.88
N GLU A 304 20.17 -21.41 14.16
CA GLU A 304 21.24 -22.20 14.77
C GLU A 304 22.48 -22.27 13.89
N ALA A 305 22.32 -22.46 12.57
CA ALA A 305 23.43 -22.43 11.62
C ALA A 305 24.24 -21.12 11.73
N LEU A 306 23.56 -20.01 11.99
CA LEU A 306 24.16 -18.69 12.17
C LEU A 306 24.59 -18.38 13.61
N GLY A 307 24.25 -19.22 14.59
CA GLY A 307 24.55 -18.99 16.01
C GLY A 307 23.66 -17.94 16.68
N PHE A 308 22.39 -17.84 16.26
CA PHE A 308 21.36 -16.94 16.82
C PHE A 308 21.76 -15.45 16.92
N PRO A 309 22.14 -14.81 15.79
CA PRO A 309 22.41 -13.38 15.78
C PRO A 309 21.16 -12.56 16.15
N ALA A 310 21.33 -11.49 16.93
CA ALA A 310 20.22 -10.74 17.51
C ALA A 310 19.46 -9.81 16.54
N ASN A 311 20.09 -9.40 15.44
CA ASN A 311 19.61 -8.29 14.59
C ASN A 311 19.11 -8.72 13.20
N LEU A 312 18.93 -10.03 12.95
CA LEU A 312 18.41 -10.46 11.66
C LEU A 312 16.95 -10.07 11.49
N ARG A 313 16.61 -9.59 10.30
CA ARG A 313 15.25 -9.30 9.89
C ARG A 313 14.63 -10.54 9.26
N LEU A 314 13.46 -10.96 9.75
CA LEU A 314 12.72 -12.07 9.17
C LEU A 314 12.18 -11.69 7.79
N GLY A 315 12.58 -12.43 6.75
CA GLY A 315 12.03 -12.29 5.41
C GLY A 315 10.85 -13.23 5.17
N ILE A 316 9.68 -12.68 4.87
CA ILE A 316 8.42 -13.41 4.67
C ILE A 316 8.03 -13.39 3.19
N PRO A 317 8.16 -14.51 2.47
CA PRO A 317 7.73 -14.61 1.08
C PRO A 317 6.21 -14.45 0.94
N CYS A 318 5.78 -13.46 0.14
CA CYS A 318 4.37 -13.25 -0.17
C CYS A 318 4.07 -13.24 -1.68
N LEU A 319 5.02 -13.61 -2.54
CA LEU A 319 4.81 -13.62 -3.99
C LEU A 319 3.97 -14.82 -4.44
N LYS A 320 2.94 -14.55 -5.25
CA LYS A 320 2.16 -15.55 -5.99
C LYS A 320 2.03 -15.13 -7.44
N LYS A 321 2.40 -16.01 -8.37
CA LYS A 321 2.23 -15.84 -9.81
C LYS A 321 1.99 -17.19 -10.48
N LYS A 322 1.61 -17.19 -11.77
CA LYS A 322 1.43 -18.43 -12.54
C LYS A 322 2.71 -19.27 -12.48
N GLY A 323 2.59 -20.51 -12.03
CA GLY A 323 3.73 -21.44 -11.90
C GLY A 323 4.66 -21.22 -10.69
N LEU A 324 4.39 -20.25 -9.81
CA LEU A 324 5.20 -20.02 -8.60
C LEU A 324 4.34 -19.47 -7.44
N ASP A 325 4.16 -20.27 -6.38
CA ASP A 325 3.46 -19.86 -5.15
C ASP A 325 4.39 -19.97 -3.93
N LEU A 326 5.01 -18.84 -3.57
CA LEU A 326 5.88 -18.75 -2.41
C LEU A 326 5.15 -18.24 -1.15
N VAL A 327 3.85 -17.95 -1.22
CA VAL A 327 3.12 -17.24 -0.17
C VAL A 327 3.08 -18.02 1.14
N LEU A 328 3.68 -17.49 2.21
CA LEU A 328 3.47 -18.06 3.53
C LEU A 328 2.02 -17.84 4.03
N PRO A 329 1.34 -18.90 4.50
CA PRO A 329 0.08 -18.81 5.22
C PRO A 329 0.20 -17.95 6.49
N LEU A 330 -0.90 -17.28 6.89
CA LEU A 330 -0.90 -16.39 8.07
C LEU A 330 -0.55 -17.12 9.37
N ASP A 331 -0.95 -18.39 9.50
CA ASP A 331 -0.66 -19.24 10.64
C ASP A 331 0.82 -19.63 10.72
N ASP A 332 1.49 -19.82 9.59
CA ASP A 332 2.94 -20.04 9.56
C ASP A 332 3.71 -18.75 9.88
N ILE A 333 3.23 -17.60 9.40
CA ILE A 333 3.77 -16.29 9.79
C ILE A 333 3.62 -16.07 11.30
N GLU A 334 2.45 -16.36 11.87
CA GLU A 334 2.20 -16.19 13.30
C GLU A 334 3.13 -17.07 14.13
N ARG A 335 3.36 -18.31 13.70
CA ARG A 335 4.32 -19.23 14.34
C ARG A 335 5.74 -18.68 14.31
N LEU A 336 6.19 -18.13 13.18
CA LEU A 336 7.51 -17.51 13.06
C LEU A 336 7.67 -16.31 14.00
N LEU A 337 6.66 -15.43 14.04
CA LEU A 337 6.66 -14.25 14.93
C LEU A 337 6.55 -14.63 16.42
N ALA A 338 5.97 -15.78 16.74
CA ALA A 338 5.86 -16.30 18.09
C ALA A 338 7.14 -16.99 18.60
N LEU A 339 8.09 -17.32 17.73
CA LEU A 339 9.34 -17.97 18.13
C LEU A 339 10.12 -17.10 19.09
N LYS A 340 10.74 -17.76 20.07
CA LYS A 340 11.63 -17.14 21.05
C LYS A 340 13.05 -17.66 20.85
N HIS A 341 14.00 -16.86 21.28
CA HIS A 341 15.38 -17.31 21.38
C HIS A 341 15.47 -18.54 22.31
N PRO A 342 16.25 -19.59 21.99
CA PRO A 342 16.25 -20.83 22.79
C PRO A 342 16.66 -20.64 24.26
N THR A 343 17.60 -19.72 24.51
CA THR A 343 18.15 -19.47 25.85
C THR A 343 17.73 -18.13 26.46
N ARG A 344 16.99 -17.28 25.72
CA ARG A 344 16.60 -15.94 26.18
C ARG A 344 15.10 -15.81 26.05
N ALA A 345 14.45 -15.14 27.01
CA ALA A 345 13.00 -14.91 26.97
C ALA A 345 12.55 -13.88 25.91
N THR A 346 13.42 -13.51 24.96
CA THR A 346 13.18 -12.52 23.91
C THR A 346 12.63 -13.18 22.63
N PRO A 347 11.94 -12.43 21.77
CA PRO A 347 11.59 -12.90 20.43
C PRO A 347 12.82 -13.36 19.65
N LEU A 348 12.65 -14.36 18.77
CA LEU A 348 13.69 -14.80 17.85
C LEU A 348 13.95 -13.75 16.76
N PHE A 349 12.89 -13.09 16.30
CA PHE A 349 12.93 -12.01 15.34
C PHE A 349 12.24 -10.77 15.93
N SER A 350 12.93 -9.64 15.88
CA SER A 350 12.42 -8.32 16.32
C SER A 350 12.10 -7.39 15.16
N LYS A 351 12.26 -7.86 13.92
CA LYS A 351 12.05 -7.12 12.68
C LYS A 351 11.54 -8.06 11.60
N VAL A 352 10.74 -7.54 10.68
CA VAL A 352 10.17 -8.28 9.56
C VAL A 352 10.30 -7.50 8.25
N HIS A 353 10.46 -8.24 7.17
CA HIS A 353 10.37 -7.79 5.79
C HIS A 353 9.38 -8.68 5.04
N PHE A 354 8.38 -8.11 4.38
CA PHE A 354 7.44 -8.86 3.56
C PHE A 354 7.80 -8.74 2.08
N PHE A 355 8.14 -9.87 1.45
CA PHE A 355 8.54 -9.93 0.04
C PHE A 355 7.35 -10.01 -0.94
N GLY A 356 7.45 -9.38 -2.10
CA GLY A 356 6.40 -9.21 -3.10
C GLY A 356 5.15 -8.47 -2.57
N MET A 357 5.29 -7.46 -1.71
CA MET A 357 4.17 -6.65 -1.22
C MET A 357 4.46 -5.14 -1.18
N SER A 358 3.45 -4.35 -1.54
CA SER A 358 3.51 -2.87 -1.53
C SER A 358 2.17 -2.26 -1.17
N GLU A 359 2.10 -0.92 -1.13
CA GLU A 359 0.87 -0.16 -0.94
C GLU A 359 -0.21 -0.49 -1.99
N ALA A 360 0.18 -0.99 -3.17
CA ALA A 360 -0.75 -1.44 -4.21
C ALA A 360 -1.28 -2.87 -4.00
N THR A 361 -0.77 -3.58 -2.99
CA THR A 361 -1.24 -4.94 -2.67
C THR A 361 -2.65 -4.88 -2.11
N SER A 362 -3.53 -5.76 -2.56
CA SER A 362 -4.92 -5.79 -2.10
C SER A 362 -5.02 -5.89 -0.57
N ASP A 363 -5.94 -5.13 0.02
CA ASP A 363 -6.12 -5.07 1.47
C ASP A 363 -6.34 -6.44 2.11
N GLY A 364 -7.07 -7.33 1.44
CA GLY A 364 -7.32 -8.70 1.91
C GLY A 364 -6.04 -9.53 2.09
N LYS A 365 -4.94 -9.15 1.43
CA LYS A 365 -3.63 -9.79 1.57
C LYS A 365 -2.70 -8.99 2.48
N LEU A 366 -2.69 -7.67 2.35
CA LEU A 366 -1.79 -6.75 3.06
C LEU A 366 -2.17 -6.59 4.53
N GLN A 367 -3.41 -6.18 4.81
CA GLN A 367 -3.85 -5.79 6.15
C GLN A 367 -3.73 -6.92 7.19
N PRO A 368 -4.08 -8.20 6.90
CA PRO A 368 -3.89 -9.27 7.87
C PRO A 368 -2.43 -9.51 8.27
N ARG A 369 -1.48 -9.27 7.36
CA ARG A 369 -0.04 -9.44 7.63
C ARG A 369 0.51 -8.31 8.48
N LEU A 370 0.11 -7.07 8.17
CA LEU A 370 0.48 -5.90 8.98
C LEU A 370 -0.13 -5.98 10.38
N LEU A 371 -1.41 -6.38 10.49
CA LEU A 371 -2.06 -6.60 11.78
C LEU A 371 -1.30 -7.64 12.61
N LEU A 372 -0.90 -8.74 11.99
CA LEU A 372 -0.17 -9.80 12.67
C LEU A 372 1.22 -9.33 13.14
N ALA A 373 1.95 -8.57 12.33
CA ALA A 373 3.21 -7.95 12.75
C ALA A 373 3.01 -7.06 13.99
N LYS A 374 2.00 -6.18 13.97
CA LYS A 374 1.66 -5.27 15.07
C LYS A 374 1.28 -6.03 16.35
N MET A 375 0.50 -7.11 16.23
CA MET A 375 0.16 -7.97 17.38
C MET A 375 1.40 -8.53 18.09
N TYR A 376 2.50 -8.74 17.36
CA TYR A 376 3.76 -9.21 17.91
C TYR A 376 4.75 -8.08 18.24
N GLY A 377 4.26 -6.84 18.32
CA GLY A 377 5.05 -5.67 18.71
C GLY A 377 5.99 -5.17 17.61
N LEU A 378 5.69 -5.48 16.34
CA LEU A 378 6.45 -4.99 15.20
C LEU A 378 5.68 -3.88 14.48
N ASP A 379 6.25 -2.68 14.46
CA ASP A 379 5.73 -1.49 13.78
C ASP A 379 6.87 -0.59 13.26
N GLY A 380 6.50 0.49 12.56
CA GLY A 380 7.47 1.47 12.05
C GLY A 380 8.61 0.84 11.25
N ALA A 381 9.84 1.25 11.55
CA ALA A 381 11.05 0.72 10.91
C ALA A 381 11.31 -0.79 11.17
N ALA A 382 10.64 -1.40 12.15
CA ALA A 382 10.72 -2.85 12.37
C ALA A 382 9.93 -3.64 11.32
N VAL A 383 9.07 -2.98 10.55
CA VAL A 383 8.32 -3.57 9.44
C VAL A 383 8.75 -2.92 8.13
N SER A 384 9.05 -3.75 7.13
CA SER A 384 9.38 -3.26 5.78
C SER A 384 8.75 -4.15 4.72
N LEU A 385 8.53 -3.59 3.53
CA LEU A 385 7.91 -4.29 2.40
C LEU A 385 8.60 -3.88 1.09
N ASP A 386 8.61 -4.77 0.10
CA ASP A 386 9.21 -4.57 -1.23
C ASP A 386 8.21 -4.43 -2.40
N CYS A 387 8.53 -3.50 -3.30
CA CYS A 387 8.07 -3.38 -4.69
C CYS A 387 6.56 -3.22 -4.96
N CYS A 388 6.18 -1.98 -5.28
CA CYS A 388 5.25 -1.71 -6.37
C CYS A 388 6.07 -1.69 -7.67
N ARG A 389 5.73 -2.48 -8.69
CA ARG A 389 6.47 -2.44 -9.97
C ARG A 389 6.19 -1.10 -10.64
N THR A 390 7.23 -0.29 -10.91
CA THR A 390 7.11 0.96 -11.67
C THR A 390 6.40 0.75 -13.01
N THR A 391 6.58 -0.42 -13.64
CA THR A 391 5.89 -0.79 -14.88
C THR A 391 4.37 -0.75 -14.77
N ALA A 392 3.80 -1.01 -13.60
CA ALA A 392 2.35 -0.92 -13.39
C ALA A 392 1.84 0.52 -13.44
N LEU A 393 2.67 1.51 -13.03
CA LEU A 393 2.29 2.93 -13.02
C LEU A 393 2.19 3.51 -14.44
N PHE A 394 3.09 3.09 -15.33
CA PHE A 394 3.16 3.59 -16.71
C PHE A 394 2.49 2.66 -17.73
N GLY A 395 2.22 1.41 -17.38
CA GLY A 395 1.59 0.42 -18.24
C GLY A 395 0.12 0.19 -17.90
N GLU A 396 -0.14 -0.61 -16.87
CA GLU A 396 -1.50 -1.12 -16.56
C GLU A 396 -2.43 -0.03 -16.00
N ASN A 397 -1.99 0.74 -15.00
CA ASN A 397 -2.82 1.74 -14.35
C ASN A 397 -2.78 3.11 -15.03
N ARG A 398 -1.81 3.31 -15.94
CA ARG A 398 -1.53 4.55 -16.69
C ARG A 398 -1.41 5.85 -15.90
N MET A 399 -1.55 5.85 -14.57
CA MET A 399 -1.47 7.08 -13.76
C MET A 399 -0.15 7.83 -13.95
N GLY A 400 0.98 7.11 -14.05
CA GLY A 400 2.28 7.72 -14.33
C GLY A 400 2.41 8.21 -15.76
N ALA A 401 1.77 7.52 -16.72
CA ALA A 401 1.76 7.94 -18.12
C ALA A 401 0.94 9.22 -18.32
N ASN A 402 -0.28 9.26 -17.78
CA ASN A 402 -1.14 10.44 -17.87
C ASN A 402 -0.46 11.67 -17.24
N LEU A 403 0.17 11.52 -16.07
CA LEU A 403 0.91 12.64 -15.47
C LEU A 403 2.13 13.04 -16.31
N ALA A 404 2.80 12.09 -16.95
CA ALA A 404 3.89 12.40 -17.87
C ALA A 404 3.38 13.20 -19.08
N ASP A 405 2.23 12.84 -19.64
CA ASP A 405 1.59 13.56 -20.73
C ASP A 405 1.20 15.00 -20.30
N ASP A 406 0.61 15.15 -19.11
CA ASP A 406 0.28 16.46 -18.52
C ASP A 406 1.54 17.33 -18.33
N LEU A 407 2.64 16.73 -17.88
CA LEU A 407 3.91 17.43 -17.71
C LEU A 407 4.54 17.84 -19.04
N ALA A 408 4.42 17.00 -20.08
CA ALA A 408 4.89 17.33 -21.42
C ALA A 408 4.11 18.51 -22.00
N ALA A 409 2.77 18.47 -21.92
CA ALA A 409 1.90 19.56 -22.34
C ALA A 409 2.20 20.86 -21.57
N ALA A 410 2.34 20.79 -20.24
CA ALA A 410 2.68 21.95 -19.42
C ALA A 410 4.05 22.55 -19.76
N HIS A 411 5.05 21.71 -20.08
CA HIS A 411 6.38 22.16 -20.48
C HIS A 411 6.36 22.89 -21.83
N LEU A 412 5.63 22.35 -22.80
CA LEU A 412 5.44 23.00 -24.11
C LEU A 412 4.63 24.29 -23.98
N LYS A 413 3.50 24.27 -23.25
CA LYS A 413 2.68 25.46 -22.98
C LYS A 413 3.51 26.59 -22.43
N LYS A 414 4.39 26.31 -21.46
CA LYS A 414 5.26 27.32 -20.88
C LYS A 414 6.21 27.94 -21.90
N GLN A 415 6.77 27.16 -22.82
CA GLN A 415 7.65 27.70 -23.87
C GLN A 415 6.87 28.53 -24.88
N VAL A 416 5.72 28.02 -25.32
CA VAL A 416 4.85 28.71 -26.28
C VAL A 416 4.39 30.06 -25.72
N VAL A 417 3.82 30.08 -24.52
CA VAL A 417 3.27 31.30 -23.90
C VAL A 417 4.35 32.36 -23.64
N ASN A 418 5.61 31.96 -23.47
CA ASN A 418 6.74 32.87 -23.30
C ASN A 418 7.47 33.20 -24.61
N SER A 419 7.00 32.73 -25.75
CA SER A 419 7.63 33.01 -27.04
C SER A 419 7.24 34.40 -27.56
N ALA A 420 8.14 35.04 -28.29
CA ALA A 420 7.86 36.32 -28.92
C ALA A 420 6.72 36.25 -29.95
N LEU A 421 6.58 35.11 -30.64
CA LEU A 421 5.52 34.89 -31.62
C LEU A 421 4.14 34.82 -30.94
N PHE A 422 4.04 34.12 -29.81
CA PHE A 422 2.82 34.10 -29.02
C PHE A 422 2.51 35.48 -28.47
N ASP A 423 3.47 36.20 -27.90
CA ASP A 423 3.27 37.55 -27.35
C ASP A 423 2.83 38.56 -28.43
N ALA A 424 3.43 38.50 -29.62
CA ALA A 424 3.11 39.37 -30.74
C ALA A 424 1.72 39.12 -31.35
N HIS A 425 1.17 37.91 -31.20
CA HIS A 425 -0.14 37.55 -31.71
C HIS A 425 -1.25 38.08 -30.79
N ASN A 426 -1.61 39.36 -30.94
CA ASN A 426 -2.67 40.02 -30.18
C ASN A 426 -3.96 40.17 -31.02
N TYR A 427 -5.04 40.64 -30.38
CA TYR A 427 -6.35 40.81 -31.04
C TYR A 427 -6.26 41.68 -32.30
N ASP A 428 -5.50 42.78 -32.25
CA ASP A 428 -5.29 43.66 -33.40
C ASP A 428 -4.51 42.96 -34.51
N PHE A 429 -3.51 42.15 -34.18
CA PHE A 429 -2.74 41.35 -35.15
C PHE A 429 -3.66 40.35 -35.86
N GLU A 430 -4.50 39.62 -35.11
CA GLU A 430 -5.47 38.66 -35.67
C GLU A 430 -6.45 39.30 -36.65
N HIS A 431 -6.81 40.57 -36.41
CA HIS A 431 -7.78 41.32 -37.22
C HIS A 431 -7.12 42.36 -38.15
N SER A 432 -5.79 42.45 -38.18
CA SER A 432 -5.06 43.39 -39.03
C SER A 432 -4.83 42.84 -40.43
N SER A 433 -5.26 43.62 -41.40
CA SER A 433 -5.32 43.28 -42.83
C SER A 433 -3.95 43.30 -43.51
N THR A 434 -3.25 42.15 -43.54
CA THR A 434 -2.18 41.88 -44.55
C THR A 434 -2.12 40.44 -45.08
N GLY A 435 -3.13 39.61 -44.84
CA GLY A 435 -3.24 38.30 -45.50
C GLY A 435 -4.69 37.85 -45.53
N SER A 436 -5.14 37.32 -46.65
CA SER A 436 -6.52 36.87 -46.94
C SER A 436 -6.96 35.62 -46.14
N GLY A 437 -6.68 35.58 -44.84
CA GLY A 437 -7.05 34.48 -43.94
C GLY A 437 -8.09 34.93 -42.92
N GLN A 438 -9.04 34.07 -42.61
CA GLN A 438 -10.00 34.30 -41.52
C GLN A 438 -9.30 34.31 -40.15
N PRO A 439 -9.88 34.99 -39.13
CA PRO A 439 -9.38 34.95 -37.76
C PRO A 439 -9.19 33.50 -37.29
N PHE A 440 -8.08 33.21 -36.63
CA PHE A 440 -7.61 31.85 -36.42
C PHE A 440 -8.05 31.25 -35.07
N PHE A 441 -8.36 32.10 -34.09
CA PHE A 441 -8.77 31.76 -32.73
C PHE A 441 -10.20 32.19 -32.44
N THR A 442 -10.61 33.36 -32.93
CA THR A 442 -11.91 33.97 -32.57
C THR A 442 -13.05 33.58 -33.51
N GLN A 443 -12.77 33.24 -34.78
CA GLN A 443 -13.80 32.93 -35.77
C GLN A 443 -14.67 31.74 -35.35
N GLN A 444 -14.06 30.61 -34.98
CA GLN A 444 -14.80 29.42 -34.55
C GLN A 444 -15.69 29.70 -33.33
N PHE A 445 -15.24 30.57 -32.43
CA PHE A 445 -16.01 30.95 -31.25
C PHE A 445 -17.21 31.83 -31.62
N TYR A 446 -17.03 32.80 -32.51
CA TYR A 446 -18.14 33.66 -32.95
C TYR A 446 -19.12 32.95 -33.90
N ASP A 447 -18.65 31.97 -34.67
CA ASP A 447 -19.50 31.15 -35.54
C ASP A 447 -20.53 30.33 -34.75
N MET A 448 -20.25 30.03 -33.47
CA MET A 448 -21.19 29.35 -32.57
C MET A 448 -22.41 30.21 -32.22
N ILE A 449 -22.42 31.50 -32.54
CA ILE A 449 -23.56 32.41 -32.31
C ILE A 449 -24.58 32.20 -33.43
N ASN A 450 -25.21 31.03 -33.40
CA ASN A 450 -26.25 30.60 -34.31
C ASN A 450 -27.30 29.77 -33.54
N GLU A 451 -28.49 29.59 -34.13
CA GLU A 451 -29.60 28.89 -33.46
C GLU A 451 -29.26 27.46 -33.00
N ALA A 452 -28.29 26.80 -33.63
CA ALA A 452 -27.91 25.42 -33.31
C ALA A 452 -26.88 25.32 -32.16
N GLU A 453 -26.01 26.31 -31.99
CA GLU A 453 -24.83 26.22 -31.11
C GLU A 453 -24.76 27.31 -30.02
N ILE A 454 -25.77 28.19 -29.94
CA ILE A 454 -25.78 29.32 -28.99
C ILE A 454 -25.60 28.89 -27.52
N PHE A 455 -26.13 27.73 -27.12
CA PHE A 455 -25.96 27.25 -25.74
C PHE A 455 -24.55 26.74 -25.45
N ASP A 456 -23.88 26.16 -26.44
CA ASP A 456 -22.46 25.78 -26.32
C ASP A 456 -21.59 27.05 -26.26
N PHE A 457 -21.95 28.08 -27.04
CA PHE A 457 -21.31 29.40 -26.97
C PHE A 457 -21.45 29.99 -25.57
N LEU A 458 -22.66 30.01 -25.00
CA LEU A 458 -22.92 30.57 -23.68
C LEU A 458 -22.12 29.86 -22.59
N CYS A 459 -22.04 28.53 -22.65
CA CYS A 459 -21.24 27.75 -21.70
C CYS A 459 -19.76 28.14 -21.76
N LEU A 460 -19.17 28.17 -22.95
CA LEU A 460 -17.78 28.52 -23.15
C LEU A 460 -17.50 30.00 -22.83
N TYR A 461 -18.40 30.91 -23.21
CA TYR A 461 -18.33 32.33 -22.89
C TYR A 461 -18.31 32.56 -21.38
N ASN A 462 -19.21 31.93 -20.64
CA ASN A 462 -19.30 32.08 -19.19
C ASN A 462 -18.10 31.44 -18.47
N GLU A 463 -17.51 30.38 -19.03
CA GLU A 463 -16.23 29.81 -18.55
C GLU A 463 -15.07 30.81 -18.75
N ILE A 464 -14.97 31.42 -19.94
CA ILE A 464 -13.98 32.47 -20.24
C ILE A 464 -14.14 33.66 -19.28
N MET A 465 -15.39 34.08 -19.03
CA MET A 465 -15.75 35.21 -18.19
C MET A 465 -15.84 34.91 -16.69
N ALA A 466 -15.42 33.73 -16.23
CA ALA A 466 -15.49 33.35 -14.81
C ALA A 466 -14.79 34.35 -13.87
N ASP A 467 -13.69 34.97 -14.32
CA ASP A 467 -12.95 35.99 -13.57
C ASP A 467 -13.57 37.40 -13.66
N ASN A 468 -14.59 37.59 -14.50
CA ASN A 468 -15.29 38.87 -14.72
C ASN A 468 -16.82 38.71 -14.64
N PRO A 469 -17.41 38.52 -13.45
CA PRO A 469 -18.83 38.21 -13.29
C PRO A 469 -19.78 39.28 -13.88
N ASN A 470 -19.34 40.54 -13.95
CA ASN A 470 -20.13 41.64 -14.51
C ASN A 470 -20.36 41.53 -16.04
N TYR A 471 -19.58 40.69 -16.73
CA TYR A 471 -19.72 40.43 -18.15
C TYR A 471 -20.29 39.04 -18.44
N GLN A 472 -20.64 38.25 -17.43
CA GLN A 472 -21.28 36.95 -17.65
C GLN A 472 -22.70 37.12 -18.19
N LEU A 473 -23.08 36.23 -19.10
CA LEU A 473 -24.43 36.16 -19.66
C LEU A 473 -25.32 35.33 -18.73
N PRO A 474 -26.62 35.68 -18.61
CA PRO A 474 -27.56 34.90 -17.82
C PRO A 474 -27.75 33.50 -18.41
N GLU A 475 -28.34 32.59 -17.63
CA GLU A 475 -28.83 31.31 -18.15
C GLU A 475 -30.10 31.53 -18.97
N PHE A 476 -30.19 30.82 -20.10
CA PHE A 476 -31.33 30.84 -21.02
C PHE A 476 -31.91 29.43 -21.16
N GLU A 477 -33.21 29.32 -21.40
CA GLU A 477 -33.90 28.06 -21.62
C GLU A 477 -34.04 27.73 -23.12
N VAL A 478 -34.31 26.45 -23.41
CA VAL A 478 -34.59 25.98 -24.78
C VAL A 478 -35.84 26.68 -25.30
N GLY A 479 -35.75 27.31 -26.47
CA GLY A 479 -36.78 28.21 -27.02
C GLY A 479 -36.45 29.70 -26.91
N GLU A 480 -35.38 30.08 -26.20
CA GLU A 480 -34.89 31.46 -26.06
C GLU A 480 -33.65 31.73 -26.93
N GLU A 481 -33.42 30.94 -27.99
CA GLU A 481 -32.20 31.00 -28.80
C GLU A 481 -31.98 32.40 -29.43
N ILE A 482 -33.07 33.04 -29.89
CA ILE A 482 -33.01 34.37 -30.49
C ILE A 482 -32.60 35.41 -29.45
N GLU A 483 -33.17 35.37 -28.24
CA GLU A 483 -32.84 36.31 -27.16
C GLU A 483 -31.39 36.11 -26.69
N ALA A 484 -30.95 34.86 -26.55
CA ALA A 484 -29.57 34.51 -26.22
C ALA A 484 -28.57 35.01 -27.28
N MET A 485 -28.89 34.84 -28.57
CA MET A 485 -28.07 35.34 -29.68
C MET A 485 -28.01 36.87 -29.70
N GLU A 486 -29.14 37.55 -29.49
CA GLU A 486 -29.18 39.02 -29.43
C GLU A 486 -28.30 39.55 -28.29
N MET A 487 -28.36 38.94 -27.10
CA MET A 487 -27.52 39.32 -25.97
C MET A 487 -26.04 39.01 -26.21
N ALA A 488 -25.72 37.86 -26.83
CA ALA A 488 -24.35 37.52 -27.22
C ALA A 488 -23.76 38.56 -28.18
N TRP A 489 -24.51 38.96 -29.22
CA TRP A 489 -24.10 40.00 -30.18
C TRP A 489 -24.02 41.39 -29.59
N GLN A 490 -24.77 41.70 -28.53
CA GLN A 490 -24.67 43.00 -27.84
C GLN A 490 -23.40 43.13 -26.99
N ILE A 491 -22.97 42.02 -26.38
CA ILE A 491 -21.79 41.99 -25.53
C ILE A 491 -20.51 41.85 -26.37
N ILE A 492 -20.56 41.04 -27.43
CA ILE A 492 -19.48 40.96 -28.42
C ILE A 492 -19.46 42.24 -29.26
N GLY A 493 -18.27 42.76 -29.56
CA GLY A 493 -18.10 44.07 -30.17
C GLY A 493 -17.77 45.18 -29.17
N MET A 494 -17.87 44.88 -27.86
CA MET A 494 -17.22 45.68 -26.84
C MET A 494 -15.72 45.35 -26.85
N ARG A 495 -14.89 46.26 -27.36
CA ARG A 495 -13.43 46.02 -27.50
C ARG A 495 -12.72 45.47 -26.25
N PRO A 496 -13.03 45.88 -25.01
CA PRO A 496 -12.44 45.25 -23.82
C PRO A 496 -12.83 43.78 -23.63
N VAL A 497 -14.07 43.42 -23.97
CA VAL A 497 -14.61 42.06 -23.90
C VAL A 497 -13.96 41.21 -24.99
N ASP A 498 -13.93 41.70 -26.23
CA ASP A 498 -13.34 40.96 -27.36
C ASP A 498 -11.85 40.69 -27.16
N ASN A 499 -11.09 41.68 -26.68
CA ASN A 499 -9.67 41.50 -26.33
C ASN A 499 -9.48 40.43 -25.25
N TYR A 500 -10.36 40.41 -24.24
CA TYR A 500 -10.27 39.45 -23.15
C TYR A 500 -10.63 38.03 -23.60
N ILE A 501 -11.70 37.89 -24.39
CA ILE A 501 -12.10 36.63 -25.06
C ILE A 501 -10.93 36.11 -25.88
N PHE A 502 -10.33 36.96 -26.70
CA PHE A 502 -9.18 36.62 -27.52
C PHE A 502 -8.02 36.07 -26.69
N GLU A 503 -7.57 36.79 -25.66
CA GLU A 503 -6.43 36.35 -24.85
C GLU A 503 -6.71 35.01 -24.15
N LYS A 504 -7.95 34.78 -23.71
CA LYS A 504 -8.35 33.49 -23.13
C LYS A 504 -8.41 32.38 -24.17
N LEU A 505 -9.03 32.60 -25.33
CA LEU A 505 -9.10 31.62 -26.42
C LEU A 505 -7.71 31.28 -26.97
N LYS A 506 -6.83 32.26 -27.14
CA LYS A 506 -5.43 32.09 -27.53
C LYS A 506 -4.68 31.23 -26.52
N LEU A 507 -4.91 31.43 -25.22
CA LEU A 507 -4.30 30.63 -24.15
C LEU A 507 -4.89 29.22 -24.04
N MET A 508 -6.18 29.05 -24.35
CA MET A 508 -6.86 27.75 -24.41
C MET A 508 -6.38 26.93 -25.62
N ASN A 509 -6.11 27.58 -26.75
CA ASN A 509 -5.68 26.97 -28.00
C ASN A 509 -4.17 27.16 -28.27
N TRP A 510 -3.37 27.24 -27.21
CA TRP A 510 -1.92 27.50 -27.30
C TRP A 510 -1.20 26.45 -28.16
N GLU A 511 -1.71 25.22 -28.24
CA GLU A 511 -1.13 24.13 -29.04
C GLU A 511 -1.01 24.50 -30.53
N LYS A 512 -1.89 25.38 -31.04
CA LYS A 512 -1.83 25.78 -32.46
C LYS A 512 -0.54 26.54 -32.81
N PHE A 513 0.15 27.11 -31.83
CA PHE A 513 1.44 27.79 -32.03
C PHE A 513 2.64 26.85 -32.06
N VAL A 514 2.47 25.57 -31.70
CA VAL A 514 3.60 24.63 -31.57
C VAL A 514 4.31 24.41 -32.90
N SER A 515 3.59 24.37 -34.03
CA SER A 515 4.19 24.23 -35.37
C SER A 515 4.89 25.49 -35.86
N GLU A 516 4.49 26.65 -35.35
CA GLU A 516 4.95 27.96 -35.81
C GLU A 516 6.18 28.47 -35.06
N ILE A 517 6.46 27.93 -33.87
CA ILE A 517 7.56 28.37 -33.03
C ILE A 517 8.77 27.45 -33.22
N GLU A 518 9.83 27.99 -33.80
CA GLU A 518 11.11 27.28 -33.91
C GLU A 518 11.81 27.14 -32.54
N GLY A 519 12.54 26.04 -32.36
CA GLY A 519 13.40 25.85 -31.19
C GLY A 519 12.70 25.37 -29.91
N LEU A 520 11.42 24.98 -29.98
CA LEU A 520 10.75 24.32 -28.87
C LEU A 520 11.47 23.02 -28.52
N THR A 521 11.73 22.81 -27.23
CA THR A 521 12.34 21.58 -26.73
C THR A 521 11.28 20.69 -26.10
N GLU A 522 11.24 19.43 -26.52
CA GLU A 522 10.43 18.39 -25.88
C GLU A 522 11.21 17.71 -24.76
N LEU A 523 10.53 17.38 -23.66
CA LEU A 523 11.10 16.52 -22.63
C LEU A 523 11.20 15.09 -23.17
N LYS A 524 12.36 14.47 -23.01
CA LYS A 524 12.55 13.09 -23.46
C LYS A 524 11.77 12.14 -22.55
N GLY A 525 11.37 10.98 -23.06
CA GLY A 525 10.58 9.99 -22.30
C GLY A 525 11.18 9.57 -20.95
N GLY A 526 12.52 9.52 -20.84
CA GLY A 526 13.21 9.25 -19.57
C GLY A 526 13.07 10.39 -18.54
N GLU A 527 13.12 11.64 -18.99
CA GLU A 527 12.97 12.84 -18.15
C GLU A 527 11.51 13.01 -17.70
N LEU A 528 10.56 12.77 -18.61
CA LEU A 528 9.13 12.76 -18.30
C LEU A 528 8.80 11.71 -17.24
N ARG A 529 9.31 10.48 -17.41
CA ARG A 529 9.14 9.41 -16.43
C ARG A 529 9.74 9.79 -15.07
N PHE A 530 10.92 10.39 -15.05
CA PHE A 530 11.54 10.90 -13.82
C PHE A 530 10.67 11.97 -13.15
N ALA A 531 10.23 12.97 -13.90
CA ALA A 531 9.44 14.09 -13.39
C ALA A 531 8.07 13.63 -12.88
N ALA A 532 7.41 12.71 -13.59
CA ALA A 532 6.16 12.10 -13.18
C ALA A 532 6.34 11.35 -11.85
N LEU A 533 7.35 10.48 -11.74
CA LEU A 533 7.64 9.77 -10.49
C LEU A 533 7.95 10.73 -9.34
N LYS A 534 8.77 11.77 -9.59
CA LYS A 534 9.07 12.79 -8.58
C LYS A 534 7.78 13.45 -8.09
N ARG A 535 6.91 13.91 -9.01
CA ARG A 535 5.67 14.62 -8.68
C ARG A 535 4.63 13.73 -8.01
N MET A 536 4.44 12.49 -8.48
CA MET A 536 3.49 11.54 -7.89
C MET A 536 3.81 11.21 -6.43
N PHE A 537 5.10 11.15 -6.09
CA PHE A 537 5.54 10.66 -4.79
C PHE A 537 6.07 11.76 -3.86
N ALA A 538 6.30 12.98 -4.36
CA ALA A 538 6.70 14.12 -3.54
C ALA A 538 5.61 14.53 -2.52
N SER A 539 4.33 14.30 -2.83
CA SER A 539 3.18 14.66 -1.99
C SER A 539 2.76 13.61 -0.96
N ASN A 540 3.31 12.39 -1.02
CA ASN A 540 3.05 11.34 -0.02
C ASN A 540 3.83 11.53 1.29
N LEU A 541 4.52 12.67 1.43
CA LEU A 541 5.04 13.20 2.68
C LEU A 541 4.29 14.50 2.96
N ARG A 542 3.43 14.49 3.99
CA ARG A 542 3.18 15.74 4.73
C ARG A 542 4.57 16.25 5.13
N GLU A 543 4.93 17.43 4.63
CA GLU A 543 6.15 18.17 4.95
C GLU A 543 7.49 17.59 4.41
N SER A 544 7.93 18.06 3.23
CA SER A 544 9.34 18.48 3.06
C SER A 544 9.51 19.33 1.79
N GLY A 545 10.25 20.44 1.94
CA GLY A 545 10.39 21.53 0.98
C GLY A 545 11.21 21.25 -0.29
N PRO A 546 11.69 22.30 -0.97
CA PRO A 546 12.20 22.20 -2.34
C PRO A 546 13.56 21.49 -2.39
N ILE A 547 13.70 20.52 -3.29
CA ILE A 547 14.99 19.88 -3.62
C ILE A 547 15.34 20.13 -5.09
N GLN A 548 16.49 20.77 -5.25
CA GLN A 548 17.17 21.20 -6.48
C GLN A 548 17.58 19.98 -7.33
N LEU A 549 17.40 20.09 -8.65
CA LEU A 549 17.83 19.08 -9.63
C LEU A 549 19.36 18.99 -9.68
N PRO A 550 19.98 17.80 -9.76
CA PRO A 550 21.40 17.72 -10.09
C PRO A 550 21.60 18.13 -11.55
N LEU A 551 22.50 19.09 -11.77
CA LEU A 551 23.01 19.52 -13.06
C LEU A 551 23.64 18.32 -13.78
N VAL A 552 23.27 18.18 -15.06
CA VAL A 552 23.89 17.26 -16.02
C VAL A 552 25.34 17.70 -16.27
N LEU A 553 26.30 16.79 -16.14
CA LEU A 553 27.60 16.84 -16.79
C LEU A 553 27.79 15.56 -17.60
#